data_AF-A0A7C5DN04-F1
#
_entry.id   AF-A0A7C5DN04-F1
#
_cell.length_a   1.000
_cell.length_b   1.000
_cell.length_c   1.000
_cell.angle_alpha   90.00
_cell.angle_beta   90.00
_cell.angle_gamma   90.00
#
_symmetry.space_group_name_H-M   'P 1'
#
loop_
_entity.id
_entity.type
_entity.pdbx_description
1 polymer ?
#
loop_
_entity_poly.entity_id
_entity_poly.type
_entity_poly.pdbx_seq_one_letter_code
_entity_poly.pdbx_strand_id
1 'polypeptide(L)'
;MAGRDKHLQKARRNIEFLCEILGVAQSKRKLDWCAIAAFYAAVHIVDACLDPEHHPTSHGDRNKLIGREDFWIEYSSMYSLSKKSRYLDDDAVLLYPSVESVAEAIHDLREITRKTRLATELSGDLSQVPVP
;
A
#
# COMPACT_ATOMS: atom_id res chain seq x y z
N MET A 1 -12.37 -15.18 -7.60
CA MET A 1 -11.15 -14.33 -7.66
C MET A 1 -11.35 -13.20 -8.65
N ALA A 2 -10.59 -12.12 -8.49
CA ALA A 2 -10.68 -10.95 -9.35
C ALA A 2 -9.52 -10.98 -10.36
N GLY A 3 -9.78 -10.75 -11.64
CA GLY A 3 -8.70 -10.69 -12.64
C GLY A 3 -7.81 -9.46 -12.43
N ARG A 4 -6.65 -9.42 -13.12
CA ARG A 4 -5.68 -8.31 -13.10
C ARG A 4 -6.33 -6.92 -13.11
N ASP A 5 -7.25 -6.66 -14.04
CA ASP A 5 -7.89 -5.34 -14.17
C ASP A 5 -8.74 -4.96 -12.95
N LYS A 6 -9.36 -5.93 -12.28
CA LYS A 6 -10.09 -5.69 -11.03
C LYS A 6 -9.13 -5.36 -9.89
N HIS A 7 -7.94 -5.97 -9.87
CA HIS A 7 -6.90 -5.59 -8.91
C HIS A 7 -6.41 -4.17 -9.18
N LEU A 8 -6.13 -3.80 -10.44
CA LEU A 8 -5.77 -2.43 -10.80
C LEU A 8 -6.87 -1.42 -10.43
N GLN A 9 -8.14 -1.74 -10.66
CA GLN A 9 -9.26 -0.89 -10.24
C GLN A 9 -9.29 -0.69 -8.72
N LYS A 10 -9.05 -1.75 -7.93
CA LYS A 10 -8.98 -1.63 -6.48
C LYS A 10 -7.75 -0.84 -6.03
N ALA A 11 -6.61 -0.99 -6.70
CA ALA A 11 -5.42 -0.19 -6.45
C ALA A 11 -5.72 1.31 -6.64
N ARG A 12 -6.34 1.67 -7.77
CA ARG A 12 -6.76 3.05 -8.07
C ARG A 12 -7.66 3.63 -6.99
N ARG A 13 -8.70 2.90 -6.60
CA ARG A 13 -9.60 3.36 -5.51
C ARG A 13 -8.89 3.61 -4.19
N ASN A 14 -7.89 2.79 -3.85
CA ASN A 14 -7.10 3.02 -2.64
C ASN A 14 -6.14 4.21 -2.78
N ILE A 15 -5.60 4.45 -3.98
CA ILE A 15 -4.78 5.63 -4.29
C ILE A 15 -5.63 6.91 -4.22
N GLU A 16 -6.82 6.90 -4.82
CA GLU A 16 -7.79 8.01 -4.73
C GLU A 16 -8.13 8.32 -3.28
N PHE A 17 -8.48 7.29 -2.49
CA PHE A 17 -8.77 7.44 -1.07
C PHE A 17 -7.56 7.97 -0.28
N LEU A 18 -6.35 7.52 -0.60
CA LEU A 18 -5.12 8.04 -0.01
C LEU A 18 -4.95 9.54 -0.29
N CYS A 19 -5.17 9.99 -1.53
CA CYS A 19 -5.15 11.42 -1.88
C CYS A 19 -6.17 12.23 -1.07
N GLU A 20 -7.40 11.71 -0.96
CA GLU A 20 -8.48 12.36 -0.20
C GLU A 20 -8.10 12.55 1.27
N ILE A 21 -7.54 11.51 1.91
CA ILE A 21 -7.18 11.59 3.34
C ILE A 21 -6.00 12.53 3.55
N LEU A 22 -4.97 12.47 2.69
CA LEU A 22 -3.78 13.32 2.80
C LEU A 22 -4.13 14.80 2.69
N GLY A 23 -5.06 15.18 1.82
CA GLY A 23 -5.52 16.57 1.66
C GLY A 23 -6.16 17.18 2.92
N VAL A 24 -6.53 16.35 3.90
CA VAL A 24 -7.18 16.78 5.16
C VAL A 24 -6.51 16.18 6.40
N ALA A 25 -5.34 15.55 6.27
CA ALA A 25 -4.68 14.82 7.35
C ALA A 25 -4.06 15.78 8.36
N GLN A 26 -4.71 15.92 9.53
CA GLN A 26 -4.18 16.70 10.66
C GLN A 26 -4.17 15.91 11.98
N SER A 27 -4.69 14.68 12.00
CA SER A 27 -4.78 13.86 13.20
C SER A 27 -4.07 12.52 13.03
N LYS A 28 -3.55 11.98 14.14
CA LYS A 28 -2.84 10.70 14.17
C LYS A 28 -3.65 9.55 13.55
N ARG A 29 -4.95 9.50 13.87
CA ARG A 29 -5.88 8.51 13.29
C ARG A 29 -5.99 8.59 11.77
N LYS A 30 -5.80 9.77 11.17
CA LYS A 30 -5.76 9.89 9.70
C LYS A 30 -4.46 9.34 9.12
N LEU A 31 -3.33 9.44 9.83
CA LEU A 31 -2.06 8.84 9.41
C LEU A 31 -2.14 7.30 9.38
N ASP A 32 -2.89 6.69 10.30
CA ASP A 32 -3.19 5.25 10.22
C ASP A 32 -3.92 4.90 8.93
N TRP A 33 -4.96 5.67 8.59
CA TRP A 33 -5.71 5.45 7.36
C TRP A 33 -4.85 5.67 6.12
N CYS A 34 -3.92 6.63 6.11
CA CYS A 34 -2.96 6.80 5.03
C CYS A 34 -2.06 5.56 4.88
N ALA A 35 -1.47 5.06 5.97
CA ALA A 35 -0.62 3.88 5.94
C ALA A 35 -1.40 2.63 5.48
N ILE A 36 -2.64 2.48 5.93
CA ILE A 36 -3.54 1.39 5.54
C ILE A 36 -3.88 1.48 4.05
N ALA A 37 -4.31 2.64 3.57
CA ALA A 37 -4.69 2.85 2.16
C ALA A 37 -3.51 2.61 1.22
N ALA A 38 -2.33 3.16 1.55
CA ALA A 38 -1.10 2.93 0.79
C ALA A 38 -0.77 1.43 0.71
N PHE A 39 -0.84 0.72 1.83
CA PHE A 39 -0.58 -0.72 1.84
C PHE A 39 -1.59 -1.53 1.03
N TYR A 40 -2.89 -1.23 1.12
CA TYR A 40 -3.90 -1.94 0.32
C TYR A 40 -3.81 -1.62 -1.17
N ALA A 41 -3.36 -0.42 -1.55
CA ALA A 41 -2.97 -0.15 -2.93
C ALA A 41 -1.82 -1.08 -3.38
N ALA A 42 -0.75 -1.17 -2.59
CA ALA A 42 0.39 -2.05 -2.88
C ALA A 42 -0.01 -3.52 -2.98
N VAL A 43 -0.87 -4.02 -2.07
CA VAL A 43 -1.44 -5.38 -2.13
C VAL A 43 -2.08 -5.66 -3.49
N HIS A 44 -2.89 -4.72 -3.98
CA HIS A 44 -3.58 -4.91 -5.25
C HIS A 44 -2.67 -4.77 -6.46
N ILE A 45 -1.64 -3.91 -6.41
CA ILE A 45 -0.62 -3.80 -7.46
C ILE A 45 0.15 -5.12 -7.57
N VAL A 46 0.60 -5.66 -6.44
CA VAL A 46 1.30 -6.95 -6.39
C VAL A 46 0.41 -8.08 -6.89
N ASP A 47 -0.83 -8.19 -6.40
CA ASP A 47 -1.75 -9.25 -6.83
C ASP A 47 -2.11 -9.15 -8.33
N ALA A 48 -2.04 -7.95 -8.94
CA ALA A 48 -2.23 -7.77 -10.37
C ALA A 48 -1.09 -8.35 -11.22
N CYS A 49 0.09 -8.56 -10.61
CA CYS A 49 1.28 -9.13 -11.25
C CYS A 49 1.44 -10.62 -10.99
N LEU A 50 0.74 -11.15 -9.98
CA LEU A 50 0.77 -12.57 -9.68
C LEU A 50 -0.08 -13.36 -10.69
N ASP A 51 0.36 -14.58 -10.95
CA ASP A 51 -0.37 -15.55 -11.75
C ASP A 51 -1.79 -15.76 -11.18
N PRO A 52 -2.86 -15.57 -11.98
CA PRO A 52 -4.23 -15.81 -11.56
C PRO A 52 -4.49 -17.21 -11.00
N GLU A 53 -3.71 -18.23 -11.40
CA GLU A 53 -3.84 -19.60 -10.89
C GLU A 53 -3.24 -19.76 -9.48
N HIS A 54 -2.34 -18.86 -9.08
CA HIS A 54 -1.60 -18.91 -7.83
C HIS A 54 -1.92 -17.72 -6.92
N HIS A 55 -3.16 -17.22 -6.98
CA HIS A 55 -3.59 -16.07 -6.20
C HIS A 55 -3.62 -16.38 -4.69
N PRO A 56 -2.88 -15.61 -3.86
CA PRO A 56 -2.80 -15.87 -2.43
C PRO A 56 -4.14 -15.57 -1.73
N THR A 57 -4.55 -16.48 -0.84
CA THR A 57 -5.76 -16.32 -0.02
C THR A 57 -5.51 -15.55 1.28
N SER A 58 -4.25 -15.35 1.65
CA SER A 58 -3.86 -14.66 2.88
C SER A 58 -2.59 -13.81 2.66
N HIS A 59 -2.34 -12.86 3.56
CA HIS A 59 -1.08 -12.12 3.57
C HIS A 59 0.13 -13.05 3.78
N GLY A 60 -0.03 -14.12 4.58
CA GLY A 60 1.03 -15.09 4.80
C GLY A 60 1.41 -15.85 3.53
N ASP A 61 0.42 -16.25 2.73
CA ASP A 61 0.65 -16.92 1.45
C ASP A 61 1.28 -15.97 0.44
N ARG A 62 0.79 -14.73 0.37
CA ARG A 62 1.38 -13.70 -0.50
C ARG A 62 2.85 -13.49 -0.17
N ASN A 63 3.18 -13.31 1.11
CA ASN A 63 4.56 -13.07 1.54
C ASN A 63 5.52 -14.21 1.16
N LYS A 64 5.04 -15.46 1.12
CA LYS A 64 5.85 -16.60 0.64
C LYS A 64 6.10 -16.50 -0.87
N LEU A 65 5.10 -16.08 -1.64
CA LEU A 65 5.22 -15.92 -3.10
C LEU A 65 6.17 -14.78 -3.46
N ILE A 66 6.02 -13.62 -2.82
CA ILE A 66 6.76 -12.41 -3.19
C ILE A 66 8.05 -12.20 -2.42
N GLY A 67 8.41 -13.10 -1.50
CA GLY A 67 9.55 -12.93 -0.59
C GLY A 67 10.93 -12.89 -1.26
N ARG A 68 11.00 -13.13 -2.58
CA ARG A 68 12.21 -13.06 -3.41
C ARG A 68 12.13 -11.98 -4.49
N GLU A 69 11.00 -11.29 -4.58
CA GLU A 69 10.81 -10.22 -5.55
C GLU A 69 11.62 -8.99 -5.16
N ASP A 70 12.05 -8.21 -6.14
CA ASP A 70 12.89 -7.03 -5.93
C ASP A 70 12.18 -5.91 -5.14
N PHE A 71 10.85 -5.94 -5.08
CA PHE A 71 9.99 -5.03 -4.32
C PHE A 71 9.62 -5.54 -2.92
N TRP A 72 10.18 -6.68 -2.50
CA TRP A 72 9.85 -7.30 -1.21
C TRP A 72 10.13 -6.38 -0.02
N ILE A 73 11.24 -5.64 -0.06
CA ILE A 73 11.66 -4.76 1.04
C ILE A 73 10.58 -3.70 1.29
N GLU A 74 10.19 -2.98 0.24
CA GLU A 74 9.15 -1.95 0.27
C GLU A 74 7.81 -2.54 0.73
N TYR A 75 7.40 -3.67 0.13
CA TYR A 75 6.14 -4.31 0.50
C TYR A 75 6.12 -4.75 1.96
N SER A 76 7.22 -5.32 2.47
CA SER A 76 7.32 -5.82 3.85
C SER A 76 7.32 -4.70 4.89
N SER A 77 7.92 -3.56 4.56
CA SER A 77 7.87 -2.33 5.36
C SER A 77 6.44 -1.83 5.49
N MET A 78 5.75 -1.64 4.36
CA MET A 78 4.36 -1.20 4.32
C MET A 78 3.41 -2.19 5.02
N TYR A 79 3.63 -3.50 4.87
CA TYR A 79 2.86 -4.51 5.58
C TYR A 79 2.98 -4.35 7.09
N SER A 80 4.21 -4.20 7.58
CA SER A 80 4.51 -4.01 9.00
C SER A 80 3.86 -2.74 9.53
N LEU A 81 3.98 -1.61 8.82
CA LEU A 81 3.34 -0.35 9.17
C LEU A 81 1.81 -0.49 9.22
N SER A 82 1.21 -1.09 8.19
CA SER A 82 -0.25 -1.27 8.13
C SER A 82 -0.79 -2.16 9.26
N LYS A 83 0.00 -3.16 9.70
CA LYS A 83 -0.35 -3.99 10.86
C LYS A 83 -0.36 -3.18 12.15
N LYS A 84 0.65 -2.31 12.34
CA LYS A 84 0.71 -1.41 13.49
C LYS A 84 -0.53 -0.51 13.51
N SER A 85 -0.84 0.15 12.39
CA SER A 85 -2.00 1.04 12.25
C SER A 85 -3.37 0.38 12.40
N ARG A 86 -3.50 -0.94 12.22
CA ARG A 86 -4.79 -1.65 12.35
C ARG A 86 -5.04 -2.28 13.71
N TYR A 87 -3.97 -2.70 14.39
CA TYR A 87 -4.09 -3.67 15.49
C TYR A 87 -3.38 -3.25 16.77
N LEU A 88 -2.63 -2.15 16.77
CA LEU A 88 -2.07 -1.62 18.01
C LEU A 88 -3.03 -0.57 18.56
N ASP A 89 -3.49 -0.81 19.80
CA ASP A 89 -4.52 0.00 20.47
C ASP A 89 -4.10 1.47 20.65
N ASP A 90 -5.12 2.34 20.62
CA ASP A 90 -5.03 3.81 20.70
C ASP A 90 -4.29 4.35 21.95
N ASP A 91 -4.14 3.53 23.00
CA ASP A 91 -3.54 3.90 24.29
C ASP A 91 -2.01 4.03 24.25
N ALA A 92 -1.35 3.50 23.22
CA ALA A 92 0.09 3.64 23.05
C ALA A 92 0.37 4.80 22.07
N VAL A 93 0.37 6.02 22.59
CA VAL A 93 0.66 7.29 21.87
C VAL A 93 1.92 7.26 20.98
N LEU A 94 2.83 6.31 21.22
CA LEU A 94 4.09 6.07 20.49
C LEU A 94 3.96 5.13 19.28
N LEU A 95 2.78 4.59 18.96
CA LEU A 95 2.60 3.57 17.91
C LEU A 95 1.91 4.06 16.64
N TYR A 96 1.40 5.29 16.65
CA TYR A 96 0.86 5.92 15.44
C TYR A 96 1.97 6.17 14.41
N PRO A 97 1.70 5.99 13.10
CA PRO A 97 2.61 6.42 12.05
C PRO A 97 2.93 7.90 12.20
N SER A 98 4.20 8.25 12.03
CA SER A 98 4.58 9.65 11.86
C SER A 98 4.28 10.09 10.42
N VAL A 99 4.36 11.41 10.18
CA VAL A 99 4.24 11.95 8.82
C VAL A 99 5.34 11.36 7.92
N GLU A 100 6.55 11.22 8.46
CA GLU A 100 7.70 10.63 7.76
C GLU A 100 7.43 9.17 7.39
N SER A 101 6.88 8.35 8.31
CA SER A 101 6.53 6.95 7.98
C SER A 101 5.45 6.85 6.89
N VAL A 102 4.51 7.79 6.84
CA VAL A 102 3.51 7.84 5.75
C VAL A 102 4.17 8.28 4.44
N ALA A 103 5.07 9.27 4.46
CA ALA A 103 5.82 9.68 3.29
C ALA A 103 6.69 8.54 2.73
N GLU A 104 7.35 7.78 3.61
CA GLU A 104 8.09 6.56 3.25
C GLU A 104 7.17 5.51 2.63
N ALA A 105 5.98 5.26 3.19
CA ALA A 105 5.02 4.33 2.58
C ALA A 105 4.55 4.77 1.18
N ILE A 106 4.41 6.07 0.93
CA ILE A 106 4.07 6.61 -0.39
C ILE A 106 5.23 6.43 -1.37
N HIS A 107 6.46 6.66 -0.90
CA HIS A 107 7.66 6.39 -1.69
C HIS A 107 7.76 4.89 -2.06
N ASP A 108 7.56 4.01 -1.08
CA ASP A 108 7.56 2.55 -1.25
C ASP A 108 6.48 2.10 -2.24
N LEU A 109 5.27 2.68 -2.16
CA LEU A 109 4.18 2.41 -3.12
C LEU A 109 4.59 2.75 -4.56
N ARG A 110 5.26 3.88 -4.77
CA ARG A 110 5.77 4.29 -6.09
C ARG A 110 6.83 3.32 -6.58
N GLU A 111 7.74 2.90 -5.70
CA GLU A 111 8.81 1.98 -6.05
C GLU A 111 8.29 0.57 -6.37
N ILE A 112 7.33 0.05 -5.61
CA ILE A 112 6.62 -1.20 -5.94
C ILE A 112 5.99 -1.09 -7.32
N THR A 113 5.30 0.01 -7.62
CA THR A 113 4.66 0.23 -8.92
C THR A 113 5.69 0.23 -10.06
N ARG A 114 6.85 0.86 -9.83
CA ARG A 114 7.95 0.89 -10.79
C ARG A 114 8.53 -0.50 -11.04
N LYS A 115 8.83 -1.25 -9.97
CA LYS A 115 9.43 -2.60 -10.02
C LYS A 115 8.49 -3.64 -10.63
N THR A 116 7.20 -3.54 -10.34
CA THR A 116 6.14 -4.38 -10.96
C THR A 116 5.84 -4.05 -12.42
N ARG A 117 6.52 -3.04 -13.00
CA ARG A 117 6.32 -2.55 -14.38
C ARG A 117 4.89 -2.08 -14.68
N LEU A 118 4.11 -1.77 -13.64
CA LEU A 118 2.76 -1.18 -13.76
C LEU A 118 2.78 0.36 -13.73
N ALA A 119 3.97 0.96 -13.83
CA ALA A 119 4.14 2.40 -13.85
C ALA A 119 3.35 3.05 -14.99
N THR A 120 3.26 2.43 -16.15
CA THR A 120 2.48 2.98 -17.27
C THR A 120 0.98 3.07 -16.97
N GLU A 121 0.42 2.10 -16.24
CA GLU A 121 -1.00 2.02 -15.96
C GLU A 121 -1.46 2.83 -14.74
N LEU A 122 -0.52 3.20 -13.86
CA LEU A 122 -0.80 3.86 -12.58
C LEU A 122 0.00 5.17 -12.38
N SER A 123 0.86 5.57 -13.32
CA SER A 123 1.66 6.81 -13.20
C SER A 123 0.80 8.06 -13.02
N GLY A 124 -0.29 8.17 -13.79
CA GLY A 124 -1.25 9.26 -13.64
C GLY A 124 -1.80 9.33 -12.22
N ASP A 125 -2.26 8.19 -11.69
CA ASP A 125 -2.85 8.09 -10.35
C ASP A 125 -1.82 8.43 -9.25
N LEU A 126 -0.61 7.87 -9.31
CA LEU A 126 0.44 8.07 -8.29
C LEU A 126 1.09 9.46 -8.33
N SER A 127 1.04 10.14 -9.47
CA SER A 127 1.51 11.53 -9.60
C SER A 127 0.65 12.50 -8.80
N GLN A 128 -0.62 12.15 -8.55
CA GLN A 128 -1.55 12.98 -7.78
C GLN A 128 -1.40 12.80 -6.27
N VAL A 129 -0.70 11.76 -5.81
CA VAL A 129 -0.51 11.50 -4.38
C VAL A 129 0.44 12.54 -3.79
N PRO A 130 -0.04 13.45 -2.92
CA PRO A 130 0.83 14.41 -2.27
C PRO A 130 1.77 13.68 -1.31
N VAL A 131 2.99 14.18 -1.16
CA VAL A 131 3.88 13.73 -0.08
C VAL A 131 3.62 14.66 1.11
N PRO A 132 3.18 14.13 2.27
CA PRO A 132 2.85 14.94 3.44
C PRO A 132 4.08 15.52 4.14
#